data_AF-A0A821UJ15-F1
#
_entry.id   AF-A0A821UJ15-F1
#
_cell.length_a   1.000
_cell.length_b   1.000
_cell.length_c   1.000
_cell.angle_alpha   90.00
_cell.angle_beta   90.00
_cell.angle_gamma   90.00
#
_symmetry.space_group_name_H-M   'P 1'
#
loop_
_entity.id
_entity.type
_entity.pdbx_description
1 polymer ?
#
loop_
_entity_poly.entity_id
_entity_poly.type
_entity_poly.pdbx_seq_one_letter_code
_entity_poly.pdbx_strand_id
1 'polypeptide(L)'
;MQSLLRRRHWSMLDVQNLLNWSYLRRTVDGWLPTKTYALNLDRQSQFKKVNGISFNISTGKIKFLLQVAQSKEQGLFDANDVQEVLTKGITNSLFTLDQPAVEFPSHPFQEMRYGPSSLSKTNFLSTLLHADYLLKMISTGVEVCSEPPFQIRDASDGFMKRLPEWLQEELKPIDERNDCAIMNSVHRFWIEAGEIAYQHQFDENN
;
A
#
# COMPACT_ATOMS: atom_id res chain seq x y z
N MET A 1 2.20 -24.51 6.16
CA MET A 1 1.63 -23.18 6.52
C MET A 1 0.81 -23.22 7.80
N GLN A 2 -0.27 -24.01 7.91
CA GLN A 2 -1.13 -24.05 9.11
C GLN A 2 -0.38 -24.33 10.44
N SER A 3 0.58 -25.26 10.44
CA SER A 3 1.40 -25.57 11.62
C SER A 3 2.29 -24.39 12.06
N LEU A 4 2.79 -23.58 11.12
CA LEU A 4 3.60 -22.39 11.39
C LEU A 4 2.74 -21.26 11.97
N LEU A 5 1.55 -21.04 11.40
CA LEU A 5 0.58 -20.06 11.89
C LEU A 5 0.20 -20.32 13.35
N ARG A 6 -0.12 -21.57 13.68
CA ARG A 6 -0.49 -21.96 15.05
C ARG A 6 0.60 -21.66 16.08
N ARG A 7 1.89 -21.78 15.71
CA ARG A 7 3.02 -21.45 16.61
C ARG A 7 3.07 -19.96 16.97
N ARG A 8 2.50 -19.09 16.13
CA ARG A 8 2.41 -17.64 16.36
C ARG A 8 0.99 -17.21 16.80
N HIS A 9 0.12 -18.16 17.16
CA HIS A 9 -1.30 -17.93 17.47
C HIS A 9 -2.10 -17.27 16.33
N TRP A 10 -1.70 -17.53 15.08
CA TRP A 10 -2.41 -17.08 13.90
C TRP A 10 -3.18 -18.23 13.26
N SER A 11 -4.15 -17.86 12.43
CA SER A 11 -4.96 -18.71 11.58
C SER A 11 -4.81 -18.28 10.11
N MET A 12 -5.32 -19.09 9.18
CA MET A 12 -5.38 -18.70 7.77
C MET A 12 -6.27 -17.46 7.57
N LEU A 13 -7.30 -17.32 8.41
CA LEU A 13 -8.21 -16.18 8.39
C LEU A 13 -7.47 -14.88 8.76
N ASP A 14 -6.51 -14.93 9.68
CA ASP A 14 -5.72 -13.74 10.02
C ASP A 14 -4.87 -13.27 8.82
N VAL A 15 -4.27 -14.21 8.08
CA VAL A 15 -3.53 -13.89 6.85
C VAL A 15 -4.46 -13.34 5.78
N GLN A 16 -5.59 -14.00 5.58
CA GLN A 16 -6.62 -13.56 4.64
C GLN A 16 -7.09 -12.14 4.96
N ASN A 17 -7.37 -11.82 6.23
CA ASN A 17 -7.81 -10.49 6.67
C ASN A 17 -6.75 -9.42 6.40
N LEU A 18 -5.46 -9.75 6.50
CA LEU A 18 -4.37 -8.83 6.15
C LEU A 18 -4.29 -8.59 4.64
N LEU A 19 -4.55 -9.61 3.82
CA LEU A 19 -4.50 -9.48 2.35
C LEU A 19 -5.78 -8.91 1.74
N ASN A 20 -6.92 -9.04 2.43
CA ASN A 20 -8.24 -8.54 2.07
C ASN A 20 -8.56 -7.21 2.76
N TRP A 21 -7.70 -6.22 2.57
CA TRP A 21 -7.98 -4.86 3.05
C TRP A 21 -9.16 -4.25 2.31
N SER A 22 -10.14 -3.72 3.07
CA SER A 22 -11.43 -3.26 2.55
C SER A 22 -11.35 -2.16 1.50
N TYR A 23 -10.30 -1.34 1.50
CA TYR A 23 -10.11 -0.27 0.51
C TYR A 23 -9.67 -0.82 -0.85
N LEU A 24 -9.00 -1.98 -0.87
CA LEU A 24 -8.49 -2.61 -2.07
C LEU A 24 -9.51 -3.63 -2.60
N ARG A 25 -10.12 -3.33 -3.74
CA ARG A 25 -11.05 -4.26 -4.38
C ARG A 25 -10.31 -5.47 -4.93
N ARG A 26 -10.86 -6.65 -4.64
CA ARG A 26 -10.44 -7.93 -5.19
C ARG A 26 -11.60 -8.63 -5.86
N THR A 27 -11.30 -9.58 -6.73
CA THR A 27 -12.31 -10.49 -7.29
C THR A 27 -12.86 -11.39 -6.18
N VAL A 28 -13.97 -12.09 -6.46
CA VAL A 28 -14.55 -13.08 -5.53
C VAL A 28 -13.52 -14.15 -5.14
N ASP A 29 -12.62 -14.48 -6.07
CA ASP A 29 -11.56 -15.46 -5.86
C ASP A 29 -10.27 -14.86 -5.25
N GLY A 30 -10.30 -13.62 -4.74
CA GLY A 30 -9.15 -13.00 -4.04
C GLY A 30 -8.06 -12.39 -4.92
N TRP A 31 -8.25 -12.33 -6.23
CA TRP A 31 -7.26 -11.74 -7.13
C TRP A 31 -7.39 -10.23 -7.24
N LEU A 32 -6.30 -9.56 -7.57
CA LEU A 32 -6.39 -8.18 -8.03
C LEU A 32 -7.10 -8.16 -9.40
N PRO A 33 -7.99 -7.19 -9.63
CA PRO A 33 -8.70 -7.10 -10.90
C PRO A 33 -7.76 -6.70 -12.04
N THR A 34 -8.03 -7.26 -13.23
CA THR A 34 -7.34 -6.94 -14.50
C THR A 34 -7.81 -5.63 -15.13
N LYS A 35 -8.87 -5.03 -14.58
CA LYS A 35 -9.39 -3.72 -14.96
C LYS A 35 -9.17 -2.73 -13.82
N THR A 36 -9.05 -1.46 -14.15
CA THR A 36 -8.97 -0.39 -13.16
C THR A 36 -10.31 -0.25 -12.43
N TYR A 37 -10.27 -0.34 -11.10
CA TYR A 37 -11.41 -0.04 -10.24
C TYR A 37 -11.00 1.02 -9.23
N ALA A 38 -11.93 1.91 -8.91
CA ALA A 38 -11.77 2.86 -7.82
C ALA A 38 -11.56 2.14 -6.47
N LEU A 39 -10.74 2.74 -5.61
CA LEU A 39 -10.62 2.32 -4.21
C LEU A 39 -11.99 2.35 -3.54
N ASN A 40 -12.20 1.42 -2.62
CA ASN A 40 -13.43 1.33 -1.86
C ASN A 40 -13.34 2.24 -0.62
N LEU A 41 -13.35 3.54 -0.86
CA LEU A 41 -13.40 4.58 0.17
C LEU A 41 -14.87 4.83 0.57
N ASP A 42 -15.14 4.84 1.87
CA ASP A 42 -16.50 4.75 2.43
C ASP A 42 -17.37 6.02 2.25
N ARG A 43 -16.80 7.15 1.81
CA ARG A 43 -17.46 8.47 1.97
C ARG A 43 -17.56 9.34 0.72
N GLN A 44 -18.49 10.31 0.79
CA GLN A 44 -18.90 11.22 -0.29
C GLN A 44 -17.79 12.16 -0.80
N SER A 45 -16.76 12.46 0.01
CA SER A 45 -15.65 13.32 -0.41
C SER A 45 -14.36 12.52 -0.39
N GLN A 46 -13.92 12.14 -1.59
CA GLN A 46 -12.61 11.53 -1.84
C GLN A 46 -11.66 12.61 -2.35
N PHE A 47 -10.41 12.50 -1.97
CA PHE A 47 -9.36 13.44 -2.33
C PHE A 47 -8.33 12.74 -3.20
N LYS A 48 -7.80 13.47 -4.17
CA LYS A 48 -6.71 12.98 -5.03
C LYS A 48 -5.35 13.55 -4.68
N LYS A 49 -5.32 14.63 -3.89
CA LYS A 49 -4.09 15.34 -3.57
C LYS A 49 -4.24 16.20 -2.32
N VAL A 50 -3.16 16.28 -1.55
CA VAL A 50 -2.94 17.32 -0.54
C VAL A 50 -2.16 18.45 -1.20
N ASN A 51 -2.73 19.65 -1.29
CA ASN A 51 -2.04 20.83 -1.84
C ASN A 51 -1.26 21.60 -0.77
N GLY A 52 -1.65 21.49 0.49
CA GLY A 52 -0.98 22.15 1.60
C GLY A 52 -1.88 22.39 2.80
N ILE A 53 -1.42 23.27 3.68
CA ILE A 53 -2.14 23.76 4.86
C ILE A 53 -2.13 25.29 4.85
N SER A 54 -3.21 25.89 5.32
CA SER A 54 -3.30 27.33 5.59
C SER A 54 -3.53 27.53 7.08
N PHE A 55 -2.82 28.50 7.66
CA PHE A 55 -2.89 28.81 9.08
C PHE A 55 -3.24 30.28 9.27
N ASN A 56 -4.36 30.55 9.93
CA ASN A 56 -4.73 31.91 10.32
C ASN A 56 -4.11 32.23 11.68
N ILE A 57 -3.05 33.06 11.67
CA ILE A 57 -2.27 33.39 12.86
C ILE A 57 -3.13 34.07 13.94
N SER A 58 -4.07 34.93 13.54
CA SER A 58 -4.92 35.68 14.48
C SER A 58 -5.92 34.80 15.23
N THR A 59 -6.40 33.73 14.61
CA THR A 59 -7.45 32.85 15.18
C THR A 59 -6.96 31.46 15.56
N GLY A 60 -5.74 31.09 15.15
CA GLY A 60 -5.20 29.74 15.29
C GLY A 60 -5.88 28.69 14.39
N LYS A 61 -6.77 29.09 13.47
CA LYS A 61 -7.49 28.15 12.61
C LYS A 61 -6.57 27.54 11.54
N ILE A 62 -6.53 26.21 11.49
CA ILE A 62 -5.84 25.44 10.45
C ILE A 62 -6.87 24.98 9.41
N LYS A 63 -6.55 25.16 8.14
CA LYS A 63 -7.33 24.65 7.01
C LYS A 63 -6.46 23.76 6.13
N PHE A 64 -6.91 22.53 5.90
CA PHE A 64 -6.28 21.63 4.94
C PHE A 64 -6.73 22.01 3.52
N LEU A 65 -5.77 22.24 2.63
CA LEU A 65 -6.00 22.54 1.22
C LEU A 65 -6.01 21.22 0.46
N LEU A 66 -7.16 20.53 0.47
CA LEU A 66 -7.32 19.22 -0.17
C LEU A 66 -7.97 19.38 -1.55
N GLN A 67 -7.46 18.65 -2.55
CA GLN A 67 -8.07 18.60 -3.87
C GLN A 67 -9.05 17.45 -3.95
N VAL A 68 -10.33 17.78 -4.10
CA VAL A 68 -11.41 16.81 -4.29
C VAL A 68 -11.23 16.07 -5.61
N ALA A 69 -11.42 14.75 -5.58
CA ALA A 69 -11.41 13.89 -6.75
C ALA A 69 -12.64 14.19 -7.64
N GLN A 70 -12.44 14.29 -8.96
CA GLN A 70 -13.55 14.56 -9.90
C GLN A 70 -14.35 13.29 -10.25
N SER A 71 -13.73 12.12 -10.02
CA SER A 71 -14.35 10.81 -10.17
C SER A 71 -13.80 9.88 -9.09
N LYS A 72 -14.46 8.75 -8.84
CA LYS A 72 -14.02 7.79 -7.81
C LYS A 72 -12.65 7.18 -8.12
N GLU A 73 -12.32 7.04 -9.39
CA GLU A 73 -11.06 6.47 -9.88
C GLU A 73 -9.86 7.39 -9.57
N GLN A 74 -10.10 8.69 -9.36
CA GLN A 74 -9.05 9.63 -8.94
C GLN A 74 -8.89 9.67 -7.41
N GLY A 75 -9.82 9.10 -6.64
CA GLY A 75 -9.78 9.12 -5.19
C GLY A 75 -8.65 8.25 -4.65
N LEU A 76 -7.77 8.86 -3.84
CA LEU A 76 -6.62 8.19 -3.22
C LEU A 76 -6.78 8.05 -1.70
N PHE A 77 -7.48 8.99 -1.07
CA PHE A 77 -7.73 9.01 0.37
C PHE A 77 -9.03 9.76 0.67
N ASP A 78 -9.56 9.60 1.87
CA ASP A 78 -10.76 10.29 2.35
C ASP A 78 -10.50 11.09 3.64
N ALA A 79 -11.56 11.68 4.20
CA ALA A 79 -11.45 12.48 5.42
C ALA A 79 -11.11 11.64 6.67
N ASN A 80 -11.43 10.34 6.69
CA ASN A 80 -11.06 9.45 7.79
C ASN A 80 -9.56 9.21 7.79
N ASP A 81 -8.95 9.06 6.61
CA ASP A 81 -7.50 8.89 6.51
C ASP A 81 -6.76 10.13 7.05
N VAL A 82 -7.23 11.33 6.70
CA VAL A 82 -6.70 12.59 7.24
C VAL A 82 -6.88 12.65 8.76
N GLN A 83 -8.09 12.33 9.25
CA GLN A 83 -8.38 12.34 10.68
C GLN A 83 -7.52 11.32 11.44
N GLU A 84 -7.33 10.11 10.90
CA GLU A 84 -6.52 9.05 11.47
C GLU A 84 -5.08 9.51 11.68
N VAL A 85 -4.46 10.07 10.63
CA VAL A 85 -3.07 10.58 10.67
C VAL A 85 -2.94 11.68 11.74
N LEU A 86 -3.86 12.64 11.76
CA LEU A 86 -3.80 13.77 12.70
C LEU A 86 -4.05 13.33 14.15
N THR A 87 -5.08 12.54 14.39
CA THR A 87 -5.47 12.12 15.75
C THR A 87 -4.46 11.18 16.39
N LYS A 88 -3.77 10.36 15.58
CA LYS A 88 -2.69 9.48 16.04
C LYS A 88 -1.32 10.15 16.05
N GLY A 89 -1.23 11.42 15.65
CA GLY A 89 0.02 12.19 15.63
C GLY A 89 1.09 11.56 14.73
N ILE A 90 0.67 11.00 13.59
CA ILE A 90 1.59 10.34 12.66
C ILE A 90 2.26 11.42 11.80
N THR A 91 3.56 11.62 11.99
CA THR A 91 4.37 12.62 11.26
C THR A 91 5.30 12.00 10.23
N ASN A 92 5.61 10.72 10.38
CA ASN A 92 6.44 9.94 9.48
C ASN A 92 5.96 8.49 9.48
N SER A 93 6.44 7.71 8.53
CA SER A 93 6.32 6.26 8.57
C SER A 93 7.58 5.56 8.07
N LEU A 94 7.87 4.44 8.71
CA LEU A 94 8.83 3.44 8.30
C LEU A 94 8.10 2.11 8.19
N PHE A 95 8.32 1.38 7.11
CA PHE A 95 7.76 0.07 6.90
C PHE A 95 8.74 -0.85 6.17
N THR A 96 8.81 -2.11 6.61
CA THR A 96 9.55 -3.17 5.91
C THR A 96 9.01 -4.55 6.32
N LEU A 97 9.05 -5.50 5.40
CA LEU A 97 8.89 -6.92 5.72
C LEU A 97 10.28 -7.57 5.74
N ASP A 98 10.60 -8.28 6.82
CA ASP A 98 11.91 -8.93 6.97
C ASP A 98 12.17 -9.94 5.83
N GLN A 99 13.44 -10.13 5.49
CA GLN A 99 13.81 -11.16 4.53
C GLN A 99 13.38 -12.53 5.07
N PRO A 100 12.98 -13.47 4.20
CA PRO A 100 12.84 -14.86 4.61
C PRO A 100 14.15 -15.32 5.27
N ALA A 101 14.05 -16.09 6.36
CA ALA A 101 15.24 -16.63 7.01
C ALA A 101 16.07 -17.43 5.99
N VAL A 102 17.39 -17.32 6.04
CA VAL A 102 18.31 -18.01 5.08
C VAL A 102 18.07 -19.53 5.09
N GLU A 103 17.75 -20.07 6.26
CA GLU A 103 17.45 -21.50 6.50
C GLU A 103 16.08 -21.91 5.93
N PHE A 104 15.20 -20.94 5.68
CA PHE A 104 13.85 -21.15 5.17
C PHE A 104 13.52 -20.09 4.09
N PRO A 105 14.19 -20.12 2.93
CA PRO A 105 14.05 -19.09 1.90
C PRO A 105 12.63 -19.00 1.34
N SER A 106 11.86 -20.09 1.41
CA SER A 106 10.45 -20.16 1.02
C SER A 106 9.48 -20.01 2.20
N HIS A 107 9.95 -19.53 3.36
CA HIS A 107 9.08 -19.34 4.52
C HIS A 107 8.10 -18.20 4.24
N PRO A 108 6.78 -18.46 4.27
CA PRO A 108 5.79 -17.47 3.83
C PRO A 108 5.61 -16.33 4.85
N PHE A 109 6.18 -16.44 6.05
CA PHE A 109 6.08 -15.40 7.08
C PHE A 109 7.31 -14.52 7.05
N GLN A 110 7.13 -13.35 6.47
CA GLN A 110 7.99 -12.21 6.70
C GLN A 110 7.43 -11.42 7.88
N GLU A 111 8.27 -11.10 8.85
CA GLU A 111 7.86 -10.29 9.98
C GLU A 111 7.70 -8.84 9.54
N MET A 112 6.53 -8.26 9.80
CA MET A 112 6.25 -6.87 9.50
C MET A 112 6.86 -5.98 10.59
N ARG A 113 7.77 -5.08 10.18
CA ARG A 113 8.32 -4.04 11.04
C ARG A 113 7.84 -2.68 10.56
N TYR A 114 7.37 -1.88 11.50
CA TYR A 114 6.93 -0.53 11.21
C TYR A 114 7.18 0.41 12.37
N GLY A 115 7.26 1.69 12.06
CA GLY A 115 7.37 2.78 13.03
C GLY A 115 6.74 4.05 12.47
N PRO A 116 6.17 4.93 13.31
CA PRO A 116 6.01 4.81 14.76
C PRO A 116 4.94 3.79 15.17
N SER A 117 4.90 3.42 16.47
CA SER A 117 3.89 2.48 17.00
C SER A 117 2.45 2.97 16.84
N SER A 118 2.25 4.28 16.66
CA SER A 118 0.94 4.88 16.38
C SER A 118 0.33 4.45 15.03
N LEU A 119 1.15 3.93 14.10
CA LEU A 119 0.68 3.26 12.88
C LEU A 119 -0.07 1.95 13.16
N SER A 120 0.00 1.39 14.38
CA SER A 120 -0.68 0.13 14.65
C SER A 120 -2.20 0.27 14.42
N LYS A 121 -2.76 -0.70 13.68
CA LYS A 121 -4.19 -0.79 13.37
C LYS A 121 -4.74 0.45 12.64
N THR A 122 -3.96 0.97 11.69
CA THR A 122 -4.37 2.08 10.82
C THR A 122 -4.54 1.64 9.39
N ASN A 123 -5.40 2.35 8.64
CA ASN A 123 -5.45 2.22 7.19
C ASN A 123 -4.13 2.66 6.55
N PHE A 124 -3.40 3.58 7.20
CA PHE A 124 -2.06 3.95 6.75
C PHE A 124 -1.08 2.76 6.79
N LEU A 125 -1.05 1.96 7.86
CA LEU A 125 -0.20 0.76 7.91
C LEU A 125 -0.62 -0.29 6.88
N SER A 126 -1.93 -0.49 6.68
CA SER A 126 -2.43 -1.36 5.62
C SER A 126 -1.97 -0.88 4.24
N THR A 127 -1.97 0.44 4.00
CA THR A 127 -1.47 1.05 2.76
C THR A 127 0.00 0.72 2.53
N LEU A 128 0.84 0.84 3.56
CA LEU A 128 2.27 0.53 3.48
C LEU A 128 2.50 -0.96 3.18
N LEU A 129 1.75 -1.86 3.83
CA LEU A 129 1.79 -3.30 3.55
C LEU A 129 1.41 -3.61 2.10
N HIS A 130 0.31 -3.04 1.61
CA HIS A 130 -0.14 -3.29 0.24
C HIS A 130 0.77 -2.67 -0.81
N ALA A 131 1.40 -1.53 -0.52
CA ALA A 131 2.41 -0.94 -1.37
C ALA A 131 3.63 -1.87 -1.51
N ASP A 132 4.19 -2.35 -0.39
CA ASP A 132 5.29 -3.33 -0.39
C ASP A 132 4.90 -4.62 -1.14
N TYR A 133 3.69 -5.11 -0.94
CA TYR A 133 3.22 -6.33 -1.59
C TYR A 133 3.08 -6.15 -3.10
N LEU A 134 2.55 -5.01 -3.57
CA LEU A 134 2.51 -4.68 -4.99
C LEU A 134 3.91 -4.56 -5.59
N LEU A 135 4.85 -3.91 -4.90
CA LEU A 135 6.24 -3.81 -5.36
C LEU A 135 6.88 -5.20 -5.51
N LYS A 136 6.61 -6.11 -4.57
CA LYS A 136 7.05 -7.51 -4.66
C LYS A 136 6.46 -8.21 -5.87
N MET A 137 5.15 -8.13 -6.07
CA MET A 137 4.51 -8.76 -7.22
C MET A 137 5.04 -8.23 -8.55
N ILE A 138 5.29 -6.92 -8.65
CA ILE A 138 5.87 -6.28 -9.84
C ILE A 138 7.31 -6.78 -10.05
N SER A 139 8.16 -6.70 -9.01
CA SER A 139 9.58 -7.05 -9.13
C SER A 139 9.83 -8.53 -9.42
N THR A 140 8.96 -9.42 -8.91
CA THR A 140 9.09 -10.88 -9.06
C THR A 140 8.26 -11.44 -10.22
N GLY A 141 7.34 -10.67 -10.80
CA GLY A 141 6.40 -11.18 -11.80
C GLY A 141 5.33 -12.12 -11.26
N VAL A 142 5.20 -12.27 -9.94
CA VAL A 142 4.26 -13.22 -9.33
C VAL A 142 3.17 -12.47 -8.58
N GLU A 143 1.92 -12.65 -8.99
CA GLU A 143 0.75 -12.22 -8.23
C GLU A 143 0.30 -13.31 -7.25
N VAL A 144 -0.07 -12.91 -6.04
CA VAL A 144 -0.59 -13.81 -4.99
C VAL A 144 -2.05 -13.48 -4.68
N CYS A 145 -2.89 -14.52 -4.71
CA CYS A 145 -4.28 -14.49 -4.31
C CYS A 145 -4.41 -14.21 -2.80
N SER A 146 -5.41 -13.42 -2.40
CA SER A 146 -5.69 -13.17 -0.97
C SER A 146 -6.55 -14.22 -0.29
N GLU A 147 -7.13 -15.15 -1.05
CA GLU A 147 -7.96 -16.23 -0.54
C GLU A 147 -7.14 -17.52 -0.36
N PRO A 148 -7.33 -18.28 0.72
CA PRO A 148 -6.69 -19.59 0.86
C PRO A 148 -7.12 -20.51 -0.29
N PRO A 149 -6.19 -21.30 -0.90
CA PRO A 149 -4.85 -21.62 -0.42
C PRO A 149 -3.74 -20.64 -0.84
N PHE A 150 -4.08 -19.38 -1.16
CA PHE A 150 -3.18 -18.31 -1.60
C PHE A 150 -2.42 -18.69 -2.86
N GLN A 151 -3.17 -19.07 -3.89
CA GLN A 151 -2.63 -19.43 -5.18
C GLN A 151 -1.77 -18.30 -5.76
N ILE A 152 -0.81 -18.67 -6.60
CA ILE A 152 0.02 -17.72 -7.34
C ILE A 152 -0.28 -17.80 -8.83
N ARG A 153 -0.10 -16.68 -9.53
CA ARG A 153 -0.17 -16.61 -10.99
C ARG A 153 0.85 -15.62 -11.51
N ASP A 154 1.11 -15.66 -12.80
CA ASP A 154 1.91 -14.64 -13.47
C ASP A 154 1.23 -13.27 -13.35
N ALA A 155 1.97 -12.25 -12.91
CA ALA A 155 1.48 -10.89 -12.75
C ALA A 155 1.09 -10.28 -14.10
N SER A 156 1.78 -10.65 -15.18
CA SER A 156 1.46 -10.25 -16.56
C SER A 156 0.10 -10.79 -17.00
N ASP A 157 -0.32 -11.94 -16.46
CA ASP A 157 -1.64 -12.50 -16.70
C ASP A 157 -2.74 -11.88 -15.84
N GLY A 158 -2.34 -11.21 -14.76
CA GLY A 158 -3.18 -10.66 -13.73
C GLY A 158 -3.25 -9.13 -13.72
N PHE A 159 -2.97 -8.54 -12.56
CA PHE A 159 -3.19 -7.11 -12.35
C PHE A 159 -2.38 -6.21 -13.28
N MET A 160 -1.26 -6.67 -13.85
CA MET A 160 -0.44 -5.86 -14.76
C MET A 160 -1.19 -5.53 -16.06
N LYS A 161 -2.17 -6.35 -16.47
CA LYS A 161 -3.03 -6.09 -17.65
C LYS A 161 -3.80 -4.77 -17.57
N ARG A 162 -3.97 -4.21 -16.35
CA ARG A 162 -4.65 -2.91 -16.15
C ARG A 162 -3.76 -1.71 -16.47
N LEU A 163 -2.45 -1.91 -16.52
CA LEU A 163 -1.50 -0.85 -16.81
C LEU A 163 -1.44 -0.59 -18.31
N PRO A 164 -1.20 0.65 -18.75
CA PRO A 164 -0.83 0.94 -20.14
C PRO A 164 0.36 0.09 -20.60
N GLU A 165 0.40 -0.29 -21.88
CA GLU A 165 1.45 -1.17 -22.45
C GLU A 165 2.87 -0.66 -22.15
N TRP A 166 3.11 0.65 -22.31
CA TRP A 166 4.41 1.24 -21.99
C TRP A 166 4.81 1.04 -20.52
N LEU A 167 3.86 1.06 -19.58
CA LEU A 167 4.14 0.78 -18.17
C LEU A 167 4.37 -0.70 -17.92
N GLN A 168 3.68 -1.59 -18.64
CA GLN A 168 3.93 -3.03 -18.53
C GLN A 168 5.37 -3.36 -18.95
N GLU A 169 5.84 -2.74 -20.03
CA GLU A 169 7.22 -2.87 -20.52
C GLU A 169 8.26 -2.33 -19.52
N GLU A 170 8.07 -1.12 -18.98
CA GLU A 170 8.96 -0.52 -17.99
C GLU A 170 8.98 -1.27 -16.65
N LEU A 171 7.87 -1.92 -16.32
CA LEU A 171 7.67 -2.65 -15.06
C LEU A 171 7.85 -4.16 -15.20
N LYS A 172 8.44 -4.65 -16.30
CA LYS A 172 8.76 -6.07 -16.47
C LYS A 172 9.46 -6.65 -15.23
N PRO A 173 9.23 -7.91 -14.86
CA PRO A 173 9.95 -8.55 -13.76
C PRO A 173 11.48 -8.50 -13.96
N ILE A 174 12.25 -8.52 -12.87
CA ILE A 174 13.71 -8.32 -12.93
C ILE A 174 14.40 -9.40 -13.78
N ASP A 175 13.91 -10.63 -13.71
CA ASP A 175 14.37 -11.78 -14.47
C ASP A 175 14.06 -11.69 -15.97
N GLU A 176 13.13 -10.81 -16.37
CA GLU A 176 12.80 -10.54 -17.77
C GLU A 176 13.56 -9.33 -18.37
N ARG A 177 14.17 -8.48 -17.54
CA ARG A 177 14.83 -7.23 -17.99
C ARG A 177 16.24 -7.42 -18.53
N ASN A 178 16.94 -8.44 -18.05
CA ASN A 178 18.30 -8.82 -18.45
C ASN A 178 18.37 -10.33 -18.23
N ASP A 179 19.27 -11.07 -18.89
CA ASP A 179 19.48 -12.53 -18.74
C ASP A 179 19.94 -12.98 -17.31
N CYS A 180 19.39 -12.38 -16.26
CA CYS A 180 19.61 -12.65 -14.85
C CYS A 180 18.72 -13.81 -14.43
N ALA A 181 19.31 -15.01 -14.37
CA ALA A 181 18.66 -16.26 -14.00
C ALA A 181 18.19 -16.37 -12.52
N ILE A 182 18.00 -15.26 -11.79
CA ILE A 182 17.55 -15.29 -10.40
C ILE A 182 16.02 -15.22 -10.36
N MET A 183 15.38 -16.34 -10.72
CA MET A 183 13.96 -16.53 -10.47
C MET A 183 13.69 -16.63 -8.95
N ASN A 184 12.61 -16.00 -8.48
CA ASN A 184 12.09 -16.12 -7.12
C ASN A 184 12.92 -15.53 -5.96
N SER A 185 13.78 -14.54 -6.20
CA SER A 185 14.40 -13.79 -5.09
C SER A 185 13.40 -12.80 -4.49
N VAL A 186 12.87 -13.09 -3.30
CA VAL A 186 11.99 -12.14 -2.59
C VAL A 186 12.83 -10.97 -2.06
N HIS A 187 12.59 -9.78 -2.59
CA HIS A 187 13.29 -8.56 -2.19
C HIS A 187 12.73 -7.98 -0.89
N ARG A 188 13.63 -7.36 -0.10
CA ARG A 188 13.23 -6.50 1.03
C ARG A 188 13.15 -5.07 0.54
N PHE A 189 11.98 -4.47 0.67
CA PHE A 189 11.81 -3.03 0.49
C PHE A 189 11.80 -2.32 1.84
N TRP A 190 12.26 -1.07 1.80
CA TRP A 190 12.18 -0.12 2.89
C TRP A 190 11.34 1.05 2.38
N ILE A 191 10.17 1.22 2.96
CA ILE A 191 9.29 2.35 2.63
C ILE A 191 9.43 3.34 3.77
N GLU A 192 9.90 4.54 3.44
CA GLU A 192 10.02 5.65 4.37
C GLU A 192 9.25 6.84 3.81
N ALA A 193 8.25 7.30 4.55
CA ALA A 193 7.58 8.56 4.28
C ALA A 193 8.00 9.56 5.35
N GLY A 194 8.90 10.46 4.98
CA GLY A 194 9.39 11.55 5.83
C GLY A 194 8.61 12.84 5.65
N GLU A 195 9.22 13.93 6.08
CA GLU A 195 8.64 15.27 5.96
C GLU A 195 8.60 15.74 4.49
N ILE A 196 7.48 16.36 4.11
CA ILE A 196 7.33 16.97 2.79
C ILE A 196 7.87 18.40 2.86
N ALA A 197 8.81 18.74 2.00
CA ALA A 197 9.26 20.12 1.83
C ALA A 197 8.08 21.01 1.42
N TYR A 198 7.89 22.13 2.10
CA TYR A 198 6.79 23.05 1.83
C TYR A 198 7.29 24.49 1.72
N GLN A 199 6.59 25.27 0.91
CA GLN A 199 6.85 26.69 0.75
C GLN A 199 5.87 27.48 1.61
N HIS A 200 6.39 28.43 2.38
CA HIS A 200 5.58 29.39 3.11
C HIS A 200 5.24 30.57 2.20
N GLN A 201 3.95 30.86 2.07
CA GLN A 201 3.46 32.08 1.41
C GLN A 201 2.64 32.88 2.43
N PHE A 202 2.97 34.16 2.58
CA PHE A 202 2.16 35.10 3.35
C PHE A 202 1.17 35.76 2.41
N ASP A 203 -0.12 35.56 2.64
CA ASP A 203 -1.15 36.34 1.95
C ASP A 203 -1.24 37.71 2.64
N GLU A 204 -0.67 38.75 2.02
CA GLU A 204 -0.66 40.13 2.55
C GLU A 204 -1.99 40.90 2.35
N ASN A 205 -3.09 40.23 2.07
CA ASN A 205 -4.38 40.90 1.86
C ASN A 205 -5.14 41.10 3.19
N ASN A 206 -4.83 42.21 3.87
CA ASN A 206 -5.74 42.90 4.78
C ASN A 206 -6.21 44.21 4.14
#